data_AF-A0A932XNL4-F1
#
_entry.id   AF-A0A932XNL4-F1
#
_cell.length_a   1.000
_cell.length_b   1.000
_cell.length_c   1.000
_cell.angle_alpha   90.00
_cell.angle_beta   90.00
_cell.angle_gamma   90.00
#
_symmetry.space_group_name_H-M   'P 1'
#
loop_
_entity.id
_entity.type
_entity.pdbx_description
1 polymer ?
#
loop_
_entity_poly.entity_id
_entity_poly.type
_entity_poly.pdbx_seq_one_letter_code
_entity_poly.pdbx_strand_id
1 'polypeptide(L)'
;YNWRGNVRELENVMERALLLCDGKEILPHHLMMGQVSMPTLAAVTGKGKAKGKGKEQAAPAEPPAAASGNGALGISVGMSMREVEKKLIFETLRKVEGNRTKAAKLLSISIRTLRNKLNEYADDGEQFDVDVQD
;
A
#
# COMPACT_ATOMS: atom_id res chain seq x y z
N TYR A 1 -19.49 -11.79 21.22
CA TYR A 1 -19.13 -11.67 19.79
C TYR A 1 -17.80 -10.93 19.70
N ASN A 2 -16.68 -11.56 19.29
CA ASN A 2 -15.36 -10.94 19.36
C ASN A 2 -14.62 -10.89 18.02
N TRP A 3 -15.33 -10.50 16.95
CA TRP A 3 -14.73 -10.21 15.65
C TRP A 3 -14.47 -8.71 15.54
N ARG A 4 -13.18 -8.32 15.47
CA ARG A 4 -12.74 -6.90 15.40
C ARG A 4 -12.52 -6.39 13.97
N GLY A 5 -12.59 -7.26 12.96
CA GLY A 5 -12.24 -6.94 11.57
C GLY A 5 -13.45 -6.53 10.71
N ASN A 6 -13.18 -5.97 9.52
CA ASN A 6 -14.22 -5.69 8.53
C ASN A 6 -14.61 -6.93 7.69
N VAL A 7 -15.62 -6.80 6.82
CA VAL A 7 -16.15 -7.91 5.99
C VAL A 7 -15.09 -8.56 5.10
N ARG A 8 -14.11 -7.80 4.59
CA ARG A 8 -12.99 -8.35 3.79
C ARG A 8 -12.04 -9.19 4.64
N GLU A 9 -11.86 -8.84 5.91
CA GLU A 9 -11.03 -9.64 6.83
C GLU A 9 -11.72 -10.97 7.15
N LEU A 10 -13.06 -10.95 7.23
CA LEU A 10 -13.86 -12.16 7.43
C LEU A 10 -13.77 -13.08 6.22
N GLU A 11 -13.87 -12.52 5.02
CA GLU A 11 -13.69 -13.24 3.74
C GLU A 11 -12.33 -13.94 3.69
N ASN A 12 -11.24 -13.22 3.97
CA ASN A 12 -9.90 -13.79 3.98
C ASN A 12 -9.68 -14.86 5.07
N VAL A 13 -10.38 -14.78 6.22
CA VAL A 13 -10.35 -15.88 7.21
C VAL A 13 -11.13 -17.09 6.72
N MET A 14 -12.28 -16.90 6.07
CA MET A 14 -13.07 -17.99 5.50
C MET A 14 -12.34 -18.70 4.36
N GLU A 15 -11.66 -17.95 3.47
CA GLU A 15 -10.85 -18.53 2.39
C GLU A 15 -9.73 -19.42 2.94
N ARG A 16 -9.01 -18.96 3.96
CA ARG A 16 -7.95 -19.76 4.61
C ARG A 16 -8.52 -20.96 5.33
N ALA A 17 -9.62 -20.80 6.06
CA ALA A 17 -10.27 -21.90 6.74
C ALA A 17 -10.71 -23.00 5.76
N LEU A 18 -11.14 -22.61 4.55
CA LEU A 18 -11.42 -23.55 3.47
C LEU A 18 -10.16 -24.28 2.99
N LEU A 19 -9.03 -23.58 2.86
CA LEU A 19 -7.75 -24.18 2.45
C LEU A 19 -7.16 -25.14 3.49
N LEU A 20 -7.39 -24.89 4.78
CA LEU A 20 -6.88 -25.70 5.89
C LEU A 20 -7.84 -26.85 6.27
N CYS A 21 -9.05 -26.84 5.75
CA CYS A 21 -10.05 -27.85 6.07
C CYS A 21 -9.87 -29.07 5.16
N ASP A 22 -9.31 -30.15 5.69
CA ASP A 22 -9.19 -31.44 4.98
C ASP A 22 -10.51 -32.26 5.00
N GLY A 23 -11.63 -31.64 5.38
CA GLY A 23 -12.94 -32.29 5.55
C GLY A 23 -14.13 -31.46 5.07
N LYS A 24 -15.35 -31.95 5.31
CA LYS A 24 -16.60 -31.28 4.89
C LYS A 24 -17.05 -30.14 5.83
N GLU A 25 -16.43 -30.02 6.99
CA GLU A 25 -16.86 -29.11 8.05
C GLU A 25 -15.72 -28.19 8.50
N ILE A 26 -15.96 -26.88 8.51
CA ILE A 26 -15.01 -25.90 9.03
C ILE A 26 -15.12 -25.88 10.56
N LEU A 27 -14.13 -26.47 11.23
CA LEU A 27 -14.02 -26.47 12.68
C LEU A 27 -13.39 -25.17 13.21
N PRO A 28 -13.65 -24.78 14.48
CA PRO A 28 -13.16 -23.52 15.04
C PRO A 28 -11.64 -23.32 14.97
N HIS A 29 -10.84 -24.40 14.97
CA HIS A 29 -9.39 -24.31 14.83
C HIS A 29 -8.93 -23.91 13.41
N HIS A 30 -9.75 -24.14 12.37
CA HIS A 30 -9.46 -23.68 11.01
C HIS A 30 -9.61 -22.16 10.86
N LEU A 31 -10.44 -21.51 11.69
CA LEU A 31 -10.70 -20.08 11.61
C LEU A 31 -9.59 -19.23 12.23
N MET A 32 -8.60 -19.84 12.90
CA MET A 32 -7.44 -19.19 13.54
C MET A 32 -7.79 -17.88 14.29
N MET A 33 -9.00 -17.82 14.86
CA MET A 33 -9.50 -16.60 15.49
C MET A 33 -8.74 -16.35 16.80
N GLY A 34 -7.86 -15.34 16.80
CA GLY A 34 -7.05 -14.98 17.96
C GLY A 34 -5.56 -15.34 17.89
N GLN A 35 -5.10 -15.98 16.80
CA GLN A 35 -3.68 -16.26 16.57
C GLN A 35 -3.20 -15.69 15.23
N VAL A 36 -3.37 -14.39 15.02
CA VAL A 36 -2.58 -13.65 14.03
C VAL A 36 -1.49 -12.86 14.75
N SER A 37 -0.59 -13.57 15.42
CA SER A 37 0.78 -13.08 15.51
C SER A 37 1.41 -13.37 14.15
N MET A 38 1.34 -12.39 13.25
CA MET A 38 2.12 -12.45 12.02
C MET A 38 3.58 -12.64 12.43
N PRO A 39 4.30 -13.65 11.90
CA PRO A 39 5.74 -13.65 12.05
C PRO A 39 6.25 -12.36 11.41
N THR A 40 6.81 -11.48 12.24
CA THR A 40 7.54 -10.32 11.74
C THR A 40 8.61 -10.84 10.77
N LEU A 41 8.66 -10.26 9.57
CA LEU A 41 9.65 -10.50 8.53
C LEU A 41 11.05 -10.00 8.97
N ALA A 42 11.43 -10.24 10.22
CA ALA A 42 12.71 -9.87 10.81
C ALA A 42 13.64 -11.08 11.00
N ALA A 43 13.16 -12.31 10.80
CA ALA A 43 13.89 -13.53 11.16
C ALA A 43 14.55 -14.29 10.00
N VAL A 44 14.70 -13.69 8.81
CA VAL A 44 15.33 -14.37 7.65
C VAL A 44 16.74 -13.87 7.28
N THR A 45 17.30 -12.85 7.92
CA THR A 45 18.62 -12.34 7.50
C THR A 45 19.57 -12.04 8.67
N GLY A 46 20.61 -12.86 8.78
CA GLY A 46 21.98 -12.39 8.97
C GLY A 46 22.40 -11.91 10.35
N LYS A 47 22.87 -12.83 11.19
CA LYS A 47 23.75 -12.54 12.32
C LYS A 47 25.17 -12.28 11.81
N GLY A 48 25.59 -11.01 11.78
CA GLY A 48 26.94 -10.60 11.41
C GLY A 48 27.27 -9.23 12.03
N LYS A 49 27.95 -9.26 13.18
CA LYS A 49 28.41 -8.10 13.96
C LYS A 49 29.88 -7.87 13.64
N ALA A 50 30.25 -6.74 13.05
CA ALA A 50 31.61 -6.20 13.13
C ALA A 50 31.58 -4.67 13.07
N LYS A 51 32.20 -4.09 14.08
CA LYS A 51 32.31 -2.67 14.42
C LYS A 51 33.60 -2.13 13.79
N GLY A 52 33.49 -1.10 12.95
CA GLY A 52 34.64 -0.42 12.35
C GLY A 52 34.41 1.09 12.37
N LYS A 53 35.22 1.79 13.15
CA LYS A 53 35.24 3.23 13.38
C LYS A 53 36.30 3.82 12.43
N GLY A 54 35.93 4.78 11.60
CA GLY A 54 36.84 5.48 10.69
C GLY A 54 36.18 6.79 10.24
N LYS A 55 36.90 7.89 10.41
CA LYS A 55 36.49 9.29 10.33
C LYS A 55 37.16 9.91 9.11
N GLU A 56 36.60 11.02 8.61
CA GLU A 56 37.17 11.96 7.62
C GLU A 56 37.24 11.44 6.16
N GLN A 57 37.01 12.21 5.09
CA GLN A 57 36.50 13.57 4.85
C GLN A 57 36.39 13.72 3.30
N ALA A 58 35.73 14.81 2.86
CA ALA A 58 35.82 15.44 1.54
C ALA A 58 34.83 15.00 0.45
N ALA A 59 33.77 15.82 0.31
CA ALA A 59 33.18 16.16 -1.00
C ALA A 59 34.21 17.00 -1.79
N PRO A 60 34.30 16.88 -3.13
CA PRO A 60 33.29 17.51 -4.00
C PRO A 60 32.99 16.73 -5.31
N ALA A 61 32.04 17.27 -6.08
CA ALA A 61 31.73 17.04 -7.50
C ALA A 61 30.53 16.12 -7.84
N GLU A 62 29.69 16.69 -8.70
CA GLU A 62 28.35 16.34 -9.18
C GLU A 62 28.27 15.14 -10.16
N PRO A 63 27.06 14.70 -10.58
CA PRO A 63 26.67 13.30 -10.77
C PRO A 63 26.94 12.73 -12.17
N PRO A 64 26.84 11.39 -12.30
CA PRO A 64 26.03 10.87 -13.40
C PRO A 64 25.03 9.80 -12.98
N ALA A 65 23.88 9.88 -13.63
CA ALA A 65 22.73 9.01 -13.62
C ALA A 65 23.06 7.49 -13.67
N ALA A 66 22.29 6.71 -12.89
CA ALA A 66 21.49 5.57 -13.36
C ALA A 66 21.31 4.53 -12.24
N ALA A 67 20.23 4.68 -11.46
CA ALA A 67 19.57 3.56 -10.80
C ALA A 67 18.09 3.64 -11.16
N SER A 68 17.78 3.13 -12.35
CA SER A 68 16.42 2.90 -12.83
C SER A 68 15.80 1.76 -12.02
N GLY A 69 14.64 1.99 -11.41
CA GLY A 69 13.95 0.99 -10.62
C GLY A 69 12.62 1.48 -10.03
N ASN A 70 11.59 1.49 -10.88
CA ASN A 70 10.14 1.57 -10.59
C ASN A 70 9.51 2.91 -10.15
N GLY A 71 8.81 3.53 -11.11
CA GLY A 71 7.57 4.28 -10.87
C GLY A 71 7.66 5.76 -11.19
N ALA A 72 7.01 6.18 -12.27
CA ALA A 72 6.88 7.57 -12.74
C ALA A 72 6.25 8.57 -11.73
N LEU A 73 6.00 8.14 -10.49
CA LEU A 73 5.32 8.91 -9.44
C LEU A 73 6.27 9.68 -8.52
N GLY A 74 7.60 9.52 -8.63
CA GLY A 74 8.57 10.30 -7.85
C GLY A 74 8.30 10.28 -6.35
N ILE A 75 8.01 9.08 -5.81
CA ILE A 75 7.70 8.88 -4.39
C ILE A 75 9.03 8.81 -3.65
N SER A 76 9.24 9.72 -2.70
CA SER A 76 10.46 9.78 -1.90
C SER A 76 10.20 9.33 -0.45
N VAL A 77 11.20 8.71 0.17
CA VAL A 77 11.14 8.33 1.60
C VAL A 77 11.16 9.61 2.42
N GLY A 78 10.11 9.85 3.22
CA GLY A 78 9.90 11.07 4.00
C GLY A 78 8.59 11.80 3.68
N MET A 79 7.93 11.47 2.57
CA MET A 79 6.58 11.95 2.27
C MET A 79 5.55 11.37 3.24
N SER A 80 4.52 12.15 3.55
CA SER A 80 3.40 11.65 4.34
C SER A 80 2.61 10.62 3.52
N MET A 81 2.03 9.62 4.20
CA MET A 81 1.17 8.61 3.54
C MET A 81 0.01 9.26 2.79
N ARG A 82 -0.55 10.35 3.33
CA ARG A 82 -1.63 11.12 2.70
C ARG A 82 -1.21 11.68 1.34
N GLU A 83 0.00 12.22 1.27
CA GLU A 83 0.53 12.84 0.07
C GLU A 83 0.85 11.81 -1.01
N VAL A 84 1.39 10.65 -0.59
CA VAL A 84 1.60 9.50 -1.47
C VAL A 84 0.27 8.97 -2.01
N GLU A 85 -0.72 8.76 -1.14
CA GLU A 85 -2.08 8.31 -1.50
C GLU A 85 -2.72 9.27 -2.52
N LYS A 86 -2.71 10.58 -2.22
CA LYS A 86 -3.22 11.64 -3.10
C LYS A 86 -2.58 11.58 -4.48
N LYS A 87 -1.25 11.49 -4.54
CA LYS A 87 -0.50 11.45 -5.80
C LYS A 87 -0.85 10.22 -6.63
N LEU A 88 -0.95 9.05 -6.00
CA LEU A 88 -1.38 7.82 -6.69
C LEU A 88 -2.81 7.93 -7.24
N ILE A 89 -3.74 8.48 -6.46
CA ILE A 89 -5.14 8.64 -6.85
C ILE A 89 -5.24 9.53 -8.10
N PHE A 90 -4.60 10.70 -8.08
CA PHE A 90 -4.67 11.63 -9.20
C PHE A 90 -3.97 11.14 -10.45
N GLU A 91 -2.80 10.51 -10.32
CA GLU A 91 -2.11 9.96 -11.48
C GLU A 91 -2.90 8.83 -12.13
N THR A 92 -3.52 7.97 -11.31
CA THR A 92 -4.38 6.91 -11.82
C THR A 92 -5.60 7.50 -12.51
N LEU A 93 -6.22 8.55 -11.95
CA LEU A 93 -7.35 9.23 -12.55
C LEU A 93 -6.99 9.90 -13.88
N ARG A 94 -5.80 10.51 -14.00
CA ARG A 94 -5.29 11.06 -15.25
C ARG A 94 -5.14 9.96 -16.31
N LYS A 95 -4.56 8.82 -15.92
CA LYS A 95 -4.36 7.67 -16.80
C LYS A 95 -5.65 7.04 -17.31
N VAL A 96 -6.76 7.16 -16.57
CA VAL A 96 -8.08 6.65 -16.98
C VAL A 96 -9.07 7.76 -17.35
N GLU A 97 -8.58 8.96 -17.63
CA GLU A 97 -9.36 10.11 -18.12
C GLU A 97 -10.55 10.45 -17.20
N GLY A 98 -10.32 10.43 -15.88
CA GLY A 98 -11.33 10.75 -14.88
C GLY A 98 -12.35 9.63 -14.62
N ASN A 99 -12.19 8.45 -15.23
CA ASN A 99 -13.09 7.32 -14.97
C ASN A 99 -12.87 6.72 -13.56
N ARG A 100 -13.64 7.23 -12.59
CA ARG A 100 -13.58 6.83 -11.17
C ARG A 100 -13.76 5.33 -10.95
N THR A 101 -14.60 4.66 -11.73
CA THR A 101 -14.82 3.21 -11.63
C THR A 101 -13.57 2.43 -12.03
N LYS A 102 -12.93 2.81 -13.13
CA LYS A 102 -11.68 2.18 -13.59
C LYS A 102 -10.53 2.49 -12.64
N ALA A 103 -10.41 3.73 -12.17
CA ALA A 103 -9.38 4.13 -11.21
C ALA A 103 -9.48 3.35 -9.89
N ALA A 104 -10.70 3.21 -9.33
CA ALA A 104 -10.92 2.46 -8.09
C ALA A 104 -10.48 0.99 -8.22
N LYS A 105 -10.76 0.37 -9.38
CA LYS A 105 -10.31 -1.00 -9.69
C LYS A 105 -8.79 -1.10 -9.76
N LEU A 106 -8.11 -0.16 -10.43
CA LEU A 106 -6.65 -0.15 -10.53
C LEU A 106 -5.97 0.07 -9.18
N LEU A 107 -6.55 0.92 -8.33
CA LEU A 107 -6.06 1.18 -6.97
C LEU A 107 -6.49 0.11 -5.96
N SER A 108 -7.29 -0.88 -6.37
CA SER A 108 -7.84 -1.94 -5.51
C SER A 108 -8.60 -1.41 -4.28
N ILE A 109 -9.25 -0.25 -4.42
CA ILE A 109 -10.11 0.35 -3.39
C ILE A 109 -11.57 0.34 -3.84
N SER A 110 -12.49 0.42 -2.87
CA SER A 110 -13.91 0.55 -3.23
C SER A 110 -14.17 1.90 -3.91
N ILE A 111 -15.14 1.94 -4.80
CA ILE A 111 -15.54 3.20 -5.47
C ILE A 111 -16.01 4.26 -4.47
N ARG A 112 -16.61 3.82 -3.35
CA ARG A 112 -17.02 4.69 -2.24
C ARG A 112 -15.80 5.30 -1.56
N THR A 113 -14.76 4.50 -1.30
CA THR A 113 -13.50 4.98 -0.72
C THR A 113 -12.86 6.03 -1.62
N LEU A 114 -12.77 5.75 -2.93
CA LEU A 114 -12.24 6.72 -3.90
C LEU A 114 -13.04 8.03 -3.89
N ARG A 115 -14.39 7.95 -3.87
CA ARG A 115 -15.24 9.13 -3.80
C ARG A 115 -15.06 9.92 -2.50
N ASN A 116 -14.97 9.22 -1.36
CA ASN A 116 -14.75 9.86 -0.06
C ASN A 116 -13.41 10.60 -0.05
N LYS A 117 -12.36 10.00 -0.60
CA LYS A 117 -11.03 10.62 -0.73
C LYS A 117 -11.05 11.84 -1.66
N LEU A 118 -11.73 11.75 -2.79
CA LEU A 118 -11.89 12.89 -3.69
C LEU A 118 -12.67 14.03 -3.05
N ASN A 119 -13.70 13.74 -2.26
CA ASN A 119 -14.43 14.76 -1.53
C ASN A 119 -13.58 15.39 -0.42
N GLU A 120 -12.79 14.59 0.31
CA GLU A 120 -11.83 15.09 1.31
C GLU A 120 -10.87 16.09 0.65
N TYR A 121 -10.24 15.72 -0.46
CA TYR A 121 -9.30 16.61 -1.15
C TYR A 121 -9.96 17.84 -1.80
N ALA A 122 -11.22 17.73 -2.24
CA ALA A 122 -11.97 18.88 -2.73
C ALA A 122 -12.26 19.91 -1.62
N ASP A 123 -12.52 19.45 -0.39
CA ASP A 123 -12.73 20.32 0.77
C ASP A 123 -11.43 21.02 1.20
N ASP A 124 -10.29 20.34 1.04
CA ASP A 124 -8.95 20.93 1.22
C ASP A 124 -8.55 21.92 0.09
N GLY A 125 -9.42 22.17 -0.89
CA GLY A 125 -9.17 23.09 -2.01
C GLY A 125 -8.29 22.52 -3.13
N GLU A 126 -8.06 21.21 -3.12
CA GLU A 126 -7.16 20.51 -4.04
C GLU A 126 -7.98 19.72 -5.06
N GLN A 127 -8.55 20.47 -6.01
CA GLN A 127 -9.43 19.95 -7.05
C GLN A 127 -8.62 19.21 -8.13
N PHE A 128 -9.06 17.99 -8.49
CA PHE A 128 -8.56 17.32 -9.69
C PHE A 128 -9.08 18.07 -10.92
N ASP A 129 -8.19 18.84 -11.55
CA ASP A 129 -8.43 19.41 -12.87
C ASP A 129 -7.95 18.42 -13.93
N VAL A 130 -8.87 18.05 -14.83
CA VAL A 130 -8.53 17.21 -15.98
C VAL A 130 -7.97 18.18 -17.01
N ASP A 131 -6.65 18.32 -17.07
CA ASP A 131 -5.98 18.87 -18.25
C ASP A 131 -6.38 17.99 -19.43
N VAL A 132 -7.45 18.38 -20.13
CA VAL A 132 -7.83 17.81 -21.42
C VAL A 132 -6.74 18.26 -22.38
N GLN A 133 -5.76 17.39 -22.62
CA GLN A 133 -4.85 17.56 -23.74
C GLN A 133 -5.68 17.37 -25.01
N ASP A 134 -5.95 18.49 -25.68
CA ASP A 134 -6.63 18.60 -26.99
C ASP A 134 -5.92 17.76 -28.06
#